data_AF-A0A131YP07-F1
#
_entry.id   AF-A0A131YP07-F1
#
_cell.length_a   1.000
_cell.length_b   1.000
_cell.length_c   1.000
_cell.angle_alpha   90.00
_cell.angle_beta   90.00
_cell.angle_gamma   90.00
#
_symmetry.space_group_name_H-M   'P 1'
#
loop_
_entity.id
_entity.type
_entity.pdbx_description
1 polymer ?
#
loop_
_entity_poly.entity_id
_entity_poly.type
_entity_poly.pdbx_seq_one_letter_code
_entity_poly.pdbx_strand_id
1 'polypeptide(L)'
;MPLNIYGARSTAPSPRKRLTTDALVRAVKEFPCLYHSEHPYFKNTPLKRECWKKIGANFGVSGSVCQSKFKNAKDTYKRAKNALRKAMQRQHDVKHERRPWQTWQHFDVMKELLDSAPAPTESEDLSVPIAEADDDSGSIQSFGSITISYEPDLSSEEKLAKTESTEPVSNCVVPPARKTEDTIQYVASLETTMANSSHKAEDVDRDLSSLETTMANSMAKCMEHLKMLQDERKEGGEQKDTIYHFCMYVASCIRELNRKDQLEAMQEIYAVIHKYQKRQLENT
;
A
#
# COMPACT_ATOMS: atom_id res chain seq x y z
N MET A 1 -53.93 36.74 23.03
CA MET A 1 -52.50 36.79 23.41
C MET A 1 -51.84 35.49 22.94
N PRO A 2 -50.67 35.55 22.29
CA PRO A 2 -50.28 34.64 21.22
C PRO A 2 -49.42 33.43 21.65
N LEU A 3 -49.39 32.44 20.75
CA LEU A 3 -48.64 31.18 20.79
C LEU A 3 -47.13 31.39 20.90
N ASN A 4 -46.49 30.75 21.88
CA ASN A 4 -45.05 30.72 22.03
C ASN A 4 -44.47 29.56 21.20
N ILE A 5 -44.07 29.86 19.96
CA ILE A 5 -43.52 28.90 18.98
C ILE A 5 -42.03 29.17 18.80
N TYR A 6 -41.16 28.90 19.78
CA TYR A 6 -39.70 28.81 19.53
C TYR A 6 -39.02 27.85 20.52
N GLY A 7 -39.33 26.56 20.40
CA GLY A 7 -38.49 25.48 20.92
C GLY A 7 -37.43 25.09 19.89
N ALA A 8 -36.52 26.00 19.54
CA ALA A 8 -35.37 25.66 18.70
C ALA A 8 -34.46 24.72 19.49
N ARG A 9 -34.60 23.41 19.27
CA ARG A 9 -33.57 22.43 19.67
C ARG A 9 -32.30 22.79 18.91
N SER A 10 -31.43 23.52 19.58
CA SER A 10 -30.03 23.69 19.23
C SER A 10 -29.37 22.31 19.28
N THR A 11 -29.46 21.56 18.18
CA THR A 11 -28.63 20.37 17.97
C THR A 11 -27.26 20.87 17.57
N ALA A 12 -26.46 21.28 18.56
CA ALA A 12 -25.04 21.52 18.36
C ALA A 12 -24.45 20.27 17.67
N PRO A 13 -23.74 20.41 16.53
CA PRO A 13 -23.14 19.27 15.87
C PRO A 13 -22.12 18.65 16.82
N SER A 14 -22.40 17.42 17.24
CA SER A 14 -21.53 16.62 18.11
C SER A 14 -20.09 16.67 17.61
N PRO A 15 -19.08 16.83 18.49
CA PRO A 15 -17.68 16.95 18.08
C PRO A 15 -17.30 15.74 17.22
N ARG A 16 -17.00 16.02 15.94
CA ARG A 16 -16.68 14.99 14.96
C ARG A 16 -15.42 14.27 15.40
N LYS A 17 -15.50 12.95 15.58
CA LYS A 17 -14.33 12.13 15.93
C LYS A 17 -13.36 12.13 14.75
N ARG A 18 -12.05 12.15 15.01
CA ARG A 18 -11.04 11.98 13.95
C ARG A 18 -11.13 10.57 13.37
N LEU A 19 -11.02 10.43 12.04
CA LEU A 19 -11.09 9.15 11.34
C LEU A 19 -9.77 8.38 11.42
N THR A 20 -9.47 7.82 12.59
CA THR A 20 -8.38 6.85 12.79
C THR A 20 -8.90 5.42 12.63
N THR A 21 -8.02 4.47 12.28
CA THR A 21 -8.39 3.06 12.13
C THR A 21 -8.99 2.51 13.42
N ASP A 22 -8.39 2.79 14.57
CA ASP A 22 -8.91 2.31 15.86
C ASP A 22 -10.28 2.88 16.20
N ALA A 23 -10.51 4.17 15.94
CA ALA A 23 -11.81 4.79 16.17
C ALA A 23 -12.88 4.20 15.23
N LEU A 24 -12.51 3.93 13.97
CA LEU A 24 -13.39 3.27 13.01
C LEU A 24 -13.74 1.84 13.44
N VAL A 25 -12.75 1.05 13.87
CA VAL A 25 -12.96 -0.34 14.31
C VAL A 25 -13.86 -0.39 15.54
N ARG A 26 -13.67 0.52 16.51
CA ARG A 26 -14.58 0.65 17.68
C ARG A 26 -16.00 1.02 17.28
N ALA A 27 -16.19 1.95 16.34
CA ALA A 27 -17.52 2.30 15.84
C ALA A 27 -18.18 1.14 15.07
N VAL A 28 -17.41 0.35 14.32
CA VAL A 28 -17.93 -0.84 13.62
C VAL A 28 -18.30 -1.96 14.60
N LYS A 29 -17.63 -2.05 15.76
CA LYS A 29 -17.95 -3.01 16.83
C LYS A 29 -19.42 -2.93 17.27
N GLU A 30 -19.99 -1.73 17.32
CA GLU A 30 -21.38 -1.46 17.67
C GLU A 30 -22.39 -1.97 16.63
N PHE A 31 -21.94 -2.34 15.41
CA PHE A 31 -22.81 -2.83 14.33
C PHE A 31 -22.42 -4.25 13.87
N PRO A 32 -22.79 -5.31 14.63
CA PRO A 32 -22.54 -6.73 14.31
C PRO A 32 -22.90 -7.14 12.88
N CYS A 33 -23.95 -6.55 12.31
CA CYS A 33 -24.44 -6.82 10.95
C CYS A 33 -23.41 -6.54 9.85
N LEU A 34 -22.36 -5.76 10.13
CA LEU A 34 -21.32 -5.40 9.16
C LEU A 34 -20.23 -6.47 9.03
N TYR A 35 -19.98 -7.27 10.09
CA TYR A 35 -18.81 -8.16 10.14
C TYR A 35 -19.12 -9.60 10.53
N HIS A 36 -20.19 -9.89 11.28
CA HIS A 36 -20.60 -11.26 11.58
C HIS A 36 -21.48 -11.83 10.47
N SER A 37 -21.07 -12.96 9.90
CA SER A 37 -21.86 -13.71 8.91
C SER A 37 -23.09 -14.40 9.50
N GLU A 38 -23.08 -14.65 10.81
CA GLU A 38 -24.16 -15.33 11.56
C GLU A 38 -25.31 -14.38 11.91
N HIS A 39 -25.14 -13.07 11.74
CA HIS A 39 -26.16 -12.10 12.08
C HIS A 39 -27.33 -12.16 11.06
N PRO A 40 -28.61 -12.19 11.50
CA PRO A 40 -29.77 -12.30 10.62
C PRO A 40 -29.80 -11.23 9.52
N TYR A 41 -29.41 -10.01 9.87
CA TYR A 41 -29.38 -8.87 8.96
C TYR A 41 -28.10 -8.75 8.12
N PHE A 42 -27.20 -9.74 8.14
CA PHE A 42 -25.98 -9.71 7.33
C PHE A 42 -26.27 -9.72 5.83
N LYS A 43 -27.34 -10.37 5.37
CA LYS A 43 -27.72 -10.36 3.95
C LYS A 43 -28.44 -9.06 3.52
N ASN A 44 -28.84 -8.23 4.48
CA ASN A 44 -29.61 -7.02 4.22
C ASN A 44 -28.69 -5.86 3.79
N THR A 45 -28.49 -5.72 2.47
CA THR A 45 -27.69 -4.66 1.85
C THR A 45 -28.14 -3.24 2.20
N PRO A 46 -29.44 -2.87 2.18
CA PRO A 46 -29.85 -1.52 2.54
C PRO A 46 -29.52 -1.19 4.01
N LEU A 47 -29.73 -2.12 4.94
CA LEU A 47 -29.38 -1.93 6.36
C LEU A 47 -27.87 -1.69 6.54
N LYS A 48 -27.02 -2.44 5.83
CA LYS A 48 -25.57 -2.20 5.84
C LYS A 48 -25.21 -0.80 5.36
N ARG A 49 -25.87 -0.31 4.30
CA ARG A 49 -25.63 1.04 3.76
C ARG A 49 -26.01 2.10 4.79
N GLU A 50 -27.11 1.93 5.51
CA GLU A 50 -27.51 2.83 6.59
C GLU A 50 -26.54 2.81 7.77
N CYS A 51 -26.08 1.62 8.19
CA CYS A 51 -25.05 1.51 9.22
C CYS A 51 -23.77 2.27 8.82
N TRP A 52 -23.29 2.09 7.59
CA TRP A 52 -22.14 2.86 7.08
C TRP A 52 -22.40 4.35 7.02
N LYS A 53 -23.62 4.78 6.67
CA LYS A 53 -24.01 6.20 6.67
C LYS A 53 -23.97 6.79 8.08
N LYS A 54 -24.49 6.06 9.08
CA LYS A 54 -24.44 6.45 10.51
C LYS A 54 -23.00 6.56 11.01
N ILE A 55 -22.16 5.55 10.71
CA ILE A 55 -20.74 5.58 11.05
C ILE A 55 -20.05 6.78 10.39
N GLY A 56 -20.26 6.99 9.09
CA GLY A 56 -19.68 8.12 8.35
C GLY A 56 -20.08 9.48 8.93
N ALA A 57 -21.34 9.65 9.33
CA ALA A 57 -21.83 10.87 9.95
C ALA A 57 -21.06 11.22 11.25
N ASN A 58 -20.73 10.22 12.08
CA ASN A 58 -19.96 10.42 13.31
C ASN A 58 -18.53 10.95 13.07
N PHE A 59 -17.95 10.62 11.92
CA PHE A 59 -16.61 11.05 11.52
C PHE A 59 -16.62 12.23 10.53
N GLY A 60 -17.79 12.69 10.09
CA GLY A 60 -17.92 13.72 9.07
C GLY A 60 -17.49 13.30 7.67
N VAL A 61 -17.53 12.00 7.35
CA VAL A 61 -17.17 11.46 6.02
C VAL A 61 -18.29 10.62 5.43
N SER A 62 -18.22 10.34 4.14
CA SER A 62 -19.18 9.41 3.50
C SER A 62 -19.01 7.99 4.03
N GLY A 63 -20.13 7.27 4.20
CA GLY A 63 -20.12 5.86 4.60
C GLY A 63 -19.31 4.97 3.66
N SER A 64 -19.23 5.31 2.37
CA SER A 64 -18.39 4.59 1.38
C SER A 64 -16.89 4.68 1.70
N VAL A 65 -16.43 5.83 2.21
CA VAL A 65 -15.04 6.03 2.63
C VAL A 65 -14.73 5.20 3.88
N CYS A 66 -15.63 5.20 4.86
CA CYS A 66 -15.52 4.34 6.05
C CYS A 66 -15.48 2.86 5.67
N GLN A 67 -16.38 2.43 4.78
CA GLN A 67 -16.42 1.05 4.29
C GLN A 67 -15.11 0.65 3.62
N SER A 68 -14.57 1.50 2.74
CA SER A 68 -13.31 1.25 2.04
C SER A 68 -12.12 1.16 3.01
N LYS A 69 -12.04 2.08 3.98
CA LYS A 69 -11.00 2.05 5.02
C LYS A 69 -11.09 0.80 5.88
N PHE A 70 -12.30 0.41 6.31
CA PHE A 70 -12.49 -0.80 7.11
C PHE A 70 -12.16 -2.06 6.32
N LYS A 71 -12.54 -2.13 5.03
CA LYS A 71 -12.16 -3.23 4.13
C LYS A 71 -10.64 -3.37 4.05
N ASN A 72 -9.91 -2.29 3.78
CA ASN A 72 -8.45 -2.29 3.71
C ASN A 72 -7.83 -2.73 5.04
N ALA A 73 -8.35 -2.25 6.16
CA ALA A 73 -7.88 -2.67 7.48
C ALA A 73 -8.12 -4.18 7.71
N LYS A 74 -9.28 -4.71 7.33
CA LYS A 74 -9.59 -6.14 7.43
C LYS A 74 -8.68 -7.00 6.55
N ASP A 75 -8.38 -6.55 5.33
CA ASP A 75 -7.49 -7.25 4.42
C ASP A 75 -6.05 -7.26 4.95
N THR A 76 -5.57 -6.15 5.50
CA THR A 76 -4.27 -6.07 6.19
C THR A 76 -4.22 -7.02 7.38
N TYR A 77 -5.27 -7.05 8.21
CA TYR A 77 -5.38 -8.00 9.32
C TYR A 77 -5.32 -9.46 8.86
N LYS A 78 -6.07 -9.83 7.82
CA LYS A 78 -6.05 -11.21 7.29
C LYS A 78 -4.66 -11.60 6.79
N ARG A 79 -3.97 -10.70 6.09
CA ARG A 79 -2.58 -10.92 5.64
C ARG A 79 -1.66 -11.12 6.84
N ALA A 80 -1.76 -10.26 7.85
CA ALA A 80 -1.01 -10.37 9.10
C ALA A 80 -1.28 -11.69 9.83
N LYS A 81 -2.55 -12.08 10.00
CA LYS A 81 -2.95 -13.35 10.64
C LYS A 81 -2.45 -14.57 9.88
N ASN A 82 -2.53 -14.55 8.55
CA ASN A 82 -2.03 -15.64 7.71
C ASN A 82 -0.50 -15.75 7.76
N ALA A 83 0.22 -14.63 7.78
CA ALA A 83 1.67 -14.61 7.97
C ALA A 83 2.03 -15.22 9.33
N LEU A 84 1.32 -14.86 10.40
CA LEU A 84 1.52 -15.43 11.74
C LEU A 84 1.33 -16.95 11.75
N ARG A 85 0.24 -17.43 11.14
CA ARG A 85 -0.05 -18.87 11.03
C ARG A 85 1.06 -19.62 10.28
N LYS A 86 1.55 -19.05 9.18
CA LYS A 86 2.64 -19.65 8.37
C LYS A 86 3.96 -19.66 9.13
N ALA A 87 4.29 -18.60 9.87
CA ALA A 87 5.48 -18.55 10.71
C ALA A 87 5.44 -19.61 11.83
N MET A 88 4.28 -19.81 12.46
CA MET A 88 4.10 -20.87 13.46
C MET A 88 4.24 -22.29 12.88
N GLN A 89 3.81 -22.51 11.64
CA GLN A 89 3.90 -23.82 10.98
C GLN A 89 5.34 -24.19 10.57
N ARG A 90 6.21 -23.20 10.34
CA ARG A 90 7.59 -23.37 9.87
C ARG A 90 8.61 -23.49 11.01
N GLN A 91 8.27 -24.15 12.12
CA GLN A 91 9.08 -24.26 13.33
C GLN A 91 10.56 -24.69 13.16
N HIS A 92 10.99 -25.08 11.97
CA HIS A 92 12.34 -25.59 11.71
C HIS A 92 13.34 -24.57 11.15
N ASP A 93 12.93 -23.39 10.64
CA ASP A 93 13.90 -22.50 10.01
C ASP A 93 13.44 -21.04 9.90
N VAL A 94 13.42 -20.29 11.02
CA VAL A 94 13.20 -18.83 10.90
C VAL A 94 13.96 -18.03 11.96
N LYS A 95 15.16 -17.61 11.55
CA LYS A 95 15.83 -16.39 12.01
C LYS A 95 14.91 -15.18 11.73
N HIS A 96 14.29 -14.63 12.77
CA HIS A 96 13.68 -13.29 12.80
C HIS A 96 12.77 -12.83 11.62
N GLU A 97 11.75 -13.60 11.22
CA GLU A 97 10.63 -12.97 10.49
C GLU A 97 9.86 -12.07 11.47
N ARG A 98 9.76 -10.78 11.14
CA ARG A 98 9.04 -9.78 11.94
C ARG A 98 7.63 -10.29 12.21
N ARG A 99 7.27 -10.34 13.49
CA ARG A 99 5.98 -10.84 13.91
C ARG A 99 4.90 -9.85 13.43
N PRO A 100 3.74 -10.29 12.92
CA PRO A 100 2.79 -9.38 12.25
C PRO A 100 2.25 -8.23 13.10
N TRP A 101 2.26 -8.35 14.43
CA TRP A 101 1.94 -7.25 15.36
C TRP A 101 3.01 -6.14 15.39
N GLN A 102 4.25 -6.42 14.97
CA GLN A 102 5.32 -5.43 14.85
C GLN A 102 5.17 -4.54 13.60
N THR A 103 4.39 -4.96 12.61
CA THR A 103 4.22 -4.23 11.35
C THR A 103 2.92 -3.43 11.31
N TRP A 104 1.92 -3.79 12.10
CA TRP A 104 0.61 -3.13 12.07
C TRP A 104 0.06 -2.86 13.47
N GLN A 105 0.09 -1.59 13.88
CA GLN A 105 -0.30 -1.12 15.22
C GLN A 105 -1.80 -1.34 15.54
N HIS A 106 -2.63 -1.56 14.53
CA HIS A 106 -4.08 -1.79 14.70
C HIS A 106 -4.44 -3.28 14.80
N PHE A 107 -3.44 -4.17 14.87
CA PHE A 107 -3.65 -5.61 14.87
C PHE A 107 -4.50 -6.06 16.06
N ASP A 108 -4.22 -5.56 17.27
CA ASP A 108 -4.91 -6.00 18.48
C ASP A 108 -6.37 -5.59 18.51
N VAL A 109 -6.68 -4.35 18.11
CA VAL A 109 -8.07 -3.84 18.06
C VAL A 109 -8.88 -4.58 16.99
N MET A 110 -8.27 -4.88 15.84
CA MET A 110 -8.93 -5.65 14.78
C MET A 110 -9.07 -7.14 15.15
N LYS A 111 -8.09 -7.70 15.85
CA LYS A 111 -8.15 -9.06 16.40
C LYS A 111 -9.29 -9.16 17.41
N GLU A 112 -9.38 -8.22 18.34
CA GLU A 112 -10.47 -8.15 19.30
C GLU A 112 -11.82 -8.10 18.59
N LEU A 113 -11.99 -7.26 17.56
CA LEU A 113 -13.26 -7.19 16.82
C LEU A 113 -13.63 -8.49 16.09
N LEU A 114 -12.66 -9.14 15.42
CA LEU A 114 -12.93 -10.26 14.51
C LEU A 114 -12.83 -11.64 15.16
N ASP A 115 -12.07 -11.76 16.26
CA ASP A 115 -11.91 -13.01 17.01
C ASP A 115 -12.78 -13.05 18.28
N SER A 116 -13.39 -11.93 18.68
CA SER A 116 -14.46 -11.99 19.68
C SER A 116 -15.61 -12.80 19.10
N ALA A 117 -15.89 -13.96 19.70
CA ALA A 117 -17.09 -14.72 19.44
C ALA A 117 -18.31 -13.79 19.56
N PRO A 118 -19.36 -13.97 18.75
CA PRO A 118 -20.58 -13.20 18.93
C PRO A 118 -21.07 -13.45 20.34
N ALA A 119 -20.98 -12.43 21.21
CA ALA A 119 -21.75 -12.43 22.43
C ALA A 119 -23.23 -12.53 21.98
N PRO A 120 -24.05 -13.40 22.59
CA PRO A 120 -25.47 -13.40 22.35
C PRO A 120 -26.04 -12.12 22.96
N THR A 121 -25.90 -11.00 22.26
CA THR A 121 -26.57 -9.76 22.60
C THR A 121 -28.02 -9.91 22.18
N GLU A 122 -28.85 -10.09 23.20
CA GLU A 122 -30.29 -9.98 23.21
C GLU A 122 -30.75 -8.80 22.36
N SER A 123 -31.85 -9.05 21.64
CA SER A 123 -32.51 -8.15 20.71
C SER A 123 -32.97 -6.85 21.37
N GLU A 124 -32.23 -5.77 21.16
CA GLU A 124 -32.79 -4.42 21.29
C GLU A 124 -33.58 -4.09 20.01
N ASP A 125 -34.89 -4.06 20.21
CA ASP A 125 -35.96 -3.79 19.27
C ASP A 125 -35.80 -2.40 18.63
N LEU A 126 -35.26 -2.36 17.41
CA LEU A 126 -35.30 -1.16 16.57
C LEU A 126 -36.64 -1.10 15.86
N SER A 127 -37.66 -0.65 16.59
CA SER A 127 -38.96 -0.29 16.02
C SER A 127 -38.81 0.95 15.14
N VAL A 128 -38.75 0.75 13.82
CA VAL A 128 -38.88 1.83 12.83
C VAL A 128 -40.37 1.93 12.44
N PRO A 129 -40.98 3.13 12.42
CA PRO A 129 -42.37 3.29 12.00
C PRO A 129 -42.50 2.99 10.50
N ILE A 130 -43.24 1.92 10.19
CA ILE A 130 -43.72 1.62 8.85
C ILE A 130 -44.87 2.58 8.57
N ALA A 131 -44.65 3.54 7.68
CA ALA A 131 -45.73 4.26 7.03
C ALA A 131 -46.25 3.37 5.90
N GLU A 132 -47.44 2.82 6.12
CA GLU A 132 -48.26 2.09 5.16
C GLU A 132 -48.60 3.01 3.97
N ALA A 133 -48.30 2.57 2.75
CA ALA A 133 -48.89 3.09 1.53
C ALA A 133 -48.91 1.96 0.48
N ASP A 134 -50.11 1.38 0.37
CA ASP A 134 -50.77 0.64 -0.70
C ASP A 134 -50.05 0.34 -2.03
N ASP A 135 -50.05 -0.96 -2.35
CA ASP A 135 -50.52 -1.61 -3.59
C ASP A 135 -50.29 -0.92 -4.95
N ASP A 136 -49.38 -1.46 -5.78
CA ASP A 136 -49.69 -1.77 -7.18
C ASP A 136 -48.74 -2.84 -7.75
N SER A 137 -49.34 -3.75 -8.51
CA SER A 137 -48.79 -4.95 -9.12
C SER A 137 -48.03 -4.64 -10.40
N GLY A 138 -46.90 -5.30 -10.67
CA GLY A 138 -46.28 -5.16 -11.99
C GLY A 138 -44.92 -5.81 -12.23
N SER A 139 -44.97 -7.04 -12.73
CA SER A 139 -44.16 -7.52 -13.87
C SER A 139 -42.63 -7.64 -13.73
N ILE A 140 -42.21 -8.91 -13.69
CA ILE A 140 -40.84 -9.39 -13.86
C ILE A 140 -40.36 -9.09 -15.28
N GLN A 141 -39.25 -8.37 -15.42
CA GLN A 141 -38.42 -8.46 -16.63
C GLN A 141 -36.96 -8.79 -16.29
N SER A 142 -36.62 -10.02 -16.67
CA SER A 142 -35.29 -10.51 -16.97
C SER A 142 -34.54 -9.51 -17.86
N PHE A 143 -33.43 -8.96 -17.36
CA PHE A 143 -32.45 -8.27 -18.20
C PHE A 143 -31.10 -8.98 -18.16
N GLY A 144 -30.64 -9.28 -19.37
CA GLY A 144 -29.45 -10.02 -19.67
C GLY A 144 -28.15 -9.25 -19.47
N SER A 145 -27.09 -10.07 -19.53
CA SER A 145 -25.68 -9.78 -19.64
C SER A 145 -25.32 -8.37 -20.18
N ILE A 146 -24.71 -7.55 -19.32
CA ILE A 146 -24.03 -6.32 -19.70
C ILE A 146 -22.60 -6.68 -20.13
N THR A 147 -22.33 -6.62 -21.42
CA THR A 147 -20.98 -6.51 -21.97
C THR A 147 -20.47 -5.09 -21.74
N ILE A 148 -19.43 -4.95 -20.93
CA ILE A 148 -18.73 -3.68 -20.70
C ILE A 148 -17.77 -3.47 -21.87
N SER A 149 -18.11 -2.54 -22.76
CA SER A 149 -17.22 -2.04 -23.82
C SER A 149 -16.35 -0.92 -23.24
N TYR A 150 -15.03 -1.03 -23.41
CA TYR A 150 -14.04 -0.07 -22.93
C TYR A 150 -13.63 0.84 -24.09
N GLU A 151 -14.02 2.12 -24.02
CA GLU A 151 -13.51 3.20 -24.87
C GLU A 151 -12.24 3.79 -24.19
N PRO A 152 -11.08 3.81 -24.87
CA PRO A 152 -9.90 4.52 -24.38
C PRO A 152 -9.95 6.00 -24.77
N ASP A 153 -10.12 6.87 -23.78
CA ASP A 153 -10.01 8.32 -23.96
C ASP A 153 -8.53 8.74 -23.95
N LEU A 154 -8.07 9.24 -25.10
CA LEU A 154 -6.74 9.79 -25.36
C LEU A 154 -6.86 11.28 -25.66
N SER A 155 -5.92 12.03 -25.08
CA SER A 155 -5.45 13.37 -25.48
C SER A 155 -6.07 14.57 -24.78
N SER A 156 -5.22 15.29 -24.04
CA SER A 156 -5.20 16.77 -24.01
C SER A 156 -3.79 17.22 -23.59
N GLU A 157 -2.96 17.53 -24.58
CA GLU A 157 -1.84 18.47 -24.44
C GLU A 157 -2.38 19.91 -24.44
N GLU A 158 -1.87 20.80 -23.57
CA GLU A 158 -1.62 22.21 -23.96
C GLU A 158 -0.63 22.94 -23.02
N LYS A 159 0.58 23.20 -23.56
CA LYS A 159 1.30 24.49 -23.69
C LYS A 159 1.26 25.51 -22.53
N LEU A 160 2.40 25.72 -21.84
CA LEU A 160 3.41 26.78 -22.06
C LEU A 160 3.03 28.20 -21.58
N ALA A 161 3.71 28.67 -20.52
CA ALA A 161 4.06 30.07 -20.37
C ALA A 161 5.43 30.22 -19.68
N LYS A 162 6.25 31.04 -20.32
CA LYS A 162 7.65 31.39 -20.07
C LYS A 162 7.70 32.61 -19.16
N THR A 163 8.59 32.64 -18.16
CA THR A 163 9.21 33.90 -17.70
C THR A 163 10.60 33.63 -17.15
N GLU A 164 11.44 34.61 -17.42
CA GLU A 164 12.88 34.70 -17.42
C GLU A 164 13.31 35.65 -16.30
N SER A 165 14.33 35.32 -15.49
CA SER A 165 15.41 36.24 -15.10
C SER A 165 16.30 35.75 -13.95
N THR A 166 17.58 35.62 -14.29
CA THR A 166 18.79 36.17 -13.62
C THR A 166 19.39 35.48 -12.38
N GLU A 167 20.60 34.96 -12.61
CA GLU A 167 21.74 34.58 -11.74
C GLU A 167 22.32 35.76 -10.91
N PRO A 168 23.51 35.70 -10.21
CA PRO A 168 24.54 34.64 -10.00
C PRO A 168 24.91 34.48 -8.49
N VAL A 169 25.82 33.63 -7.97
CA VAL A 169 27.23 33.26 -8.22
C VAL A 169 27.49 32.05 -7.25
N SER A 170 28.32 31.02 -7.44
CA SER A 170 29.79 31.01 -7.37
C SER A 170 30.28 29.59 -7.00
N ASN A 171 31.24 29.04 -7.76
CA ASN A 171 32.37 28.14 -7.40
C ASN A 171 32.15 26.91 -6.48
N CYS A 172 32.76 25.74 -6.66
CA CYS A 172 33.91 25.30 -7.45
C CYS A 172 34.02 23.76 -7.37
N VAL A 173 34.98 23.21 -8.13
CA VAL A 173 35.71 21.94 -7.95
C VAL A 173 35.25 20.76 -8.81
N VAL A 174 35.93 20.66 -9.96
CA VAL A 174 36.08 19.48 -10.82
C VAL A 174 37.23 18.61 -10.31
N PRO A 175 37.14 17.26 -10.38
CA PRO A 175 38.29 16.40 -10.60
C PRO A 175 38.16 15.54 -11.88
N PRO A 176 39.28 15.02 -12.41
CA PRO A 176 39.46 14.82 -13.83
C PRO A 176 39.06 13.43 -14.37
N ALA A 177 38.70 13.49 -15.65
CA ALA A 177 38.60 12.47 -16.68
C ALA A 177 39.39 11.17 -16.45
N ARG A 178 38.69 10.04 -16.57
CA ARG A 178 39.26 8.78 -17.07
C ARG A 178 38.59 8.42 -18.38
N LYS A 179 39.44 8.23 -19.38
CA LYS A 179 39.15 7.82 -20.74
C LYS A 179 38.82 6.33 -20.75
N THR A 180 37.73 5.96 -21.41
CA THR A 180 37.62 4.66 -22.08
C THR A 180 36.96 4.95 -23.43
N GLU A 181 37.84 5.15 -24.41
CA GLU A 181 37.56 4.93 -25.82
C GLU A 181 37.09 3.48 -26.00
N ASP A 182 36.01 3.31 -26.79
CA ASP A 182 35.62 2.13 -27.57
C ASP A 182 34.09 1.99 -27.60
N THR A 183 33.42 2.94 -28.25
CA THR A 183 32.09 2.72 -28.84
C THR A 183 31.89 3.80 -29.90
N ILE A 184 31.35 3.43 -31.06
CA ILE A 184 31.08 4.23 -32.27
C ILE A 184 32.15 4.06 -33.37
N GLN A 185 32.18 2.84 -33.92
CA GLN A 185 32.57 2.61 -35.31
C GLN A 185 31.57 1.63 -35.93
N TYR A 186 30.29 2.01 -35.99
CA TYR A 186 29.28 1.21 -36.71
C TYR A 186 28.03 2.03 -37.10
N VAL A 187 28.19 3.13 -37.85
CA VAL A 187 27.09 3.74 -38.62
C VAL A 187 27.67 4.48 -39.84
N ALA A 188 28.36 3.75 -40.71
CA ALA A 188 28.77 4.23 -42.02
C ALA A 188 28.92 3.07 -43.00
N SER A 189 27.81 2.42 -43.35
CA SER A 189 27.70 1.51 -44.50
C SER A 189 26.23 1.16 -44.76
N LEU A 190 25.40 2.15 -45.08
CA LEU A 190 24.04 1.91 -45.57
C LEU A 190 23.68 2.90 -46.69
N GLU A 191 24.56 3.06 -47.67
CA GLU A 191 24.21 3.63 -48.96
C GLU A 191 25.06 2.96 -50.03
N THR A 192 24.53 1.90 -50.66
CA THR A 192 24.78 1.49 -52.06
C THR A 192 24.07 0.15 -52.27
N THR A 193 22.95 0.16 -52.98
CA THR A 193 22.53 -0.81 -54.03
C THR A 193 21.03 -0.69 -54.31
N MET A 194 20.64 0.39 -54.99
CA MET A 194 19.44 0.38 -55.82
C MET A 194 19.88 0.07 -57.24
N ALA A 195 19.67 -1.18 -57.68
CA ALA A 195 19.41 -1.61 -59.06
C ALA A 195 19.85 -3.07 -59.27
N ASN A 196 18.95 -4.04 -59.07
CA ASN A 196 18.70 -5.13 -60.03
C ASN A 196 17.82 -6.24 -59.45
N SER A 197 17.08 -6.86 -60.36
CA SER A 197 16.56 -8.22 -60.28
C SER A 197 15.18 -8.41 -59.65
N SER A 198 14.19 -8.18 -60.50
CA SER A 198 12.87 -8.80 -60.48
C SER A 198 13.00 -10.32 -60.68
N HIS A 199 13.33 -11.08 -59.65
CA HIS A 199 13.03 -12.52 -59.55
C HIS A 199 13.09 -12.97 -58.08
N LYS A 200 12.05 -13.70 -57.64
CA LYS A 200 11.87 -14.47 -56.38
C LYS A 200 11.27 -13.71 -55.19
N ALA A 201 9.94 -13.78 -55.08
CA ALA A 201 9.16 -13.40 -53.91
C ALA A 201 9.07 -14.52 -52.84
N GLU A 202 9.84 -15.61 -52.95
CA GLU A 202 9.77 -16.77 -52.03
C GLU A 202 10.98 -16.91 -51.08
N ASP A 203 12.01 -16.06 -51.18
CA ASP A 203 13.22 -16.12 -50.31
C ASP A 203 13.22 -15.08 -49.18
N VAL A 204 12.30 -14.11 -49.20
CA VAL A 204 12.26 -13.00 -48.22
C VAL A 204 11.71 -13.44 -46.86
N ASP A 205 10.89 -14.49 -46.83
CA ASP A 205 10.25 -15.00 -45.62
C ASP A 205 11.24 -15.76 -44.71
N ARG A 206 12.31 -16.31 -45.30
CA ARG A 206 13.36 -17.04 -44.58
C ARG A 206 14.28 -16.11 -43.78
N ASP A 207 14.52 -14.90 -44.29
CA ASP A 207 15.37 -13.91 -43.63
C ASP A 207 14.67 -13.19 -42.47
N LEU A 208 13.34 -13.00 -42.54
CA LEU A 208 12.56 -12.43 -41.43
C LEU A 208 12.56 -13.35 -40.20
N SER A 209 12.39 -14.66 -40.42
CA SER A 209 12.39 -15.67 -39.35
C SER A 209 13.77 -15.80 -38.68
N SER A 210 14.85 -15.63 -39.44
CA SER A 210 16.22 -15.63 -38.93
C SER A 210 16.49 -14.41 -38.02
N LEU A 211 16.00 -13.23 -38.42
CA LEU A 211 16.14 -12.01 -37.62
C LEU A 211 15.33 -12.08 -36.32
N GLU A 212 14.10 -12.59 -36.38
CA GLU A 212 13.24 -12.78 -35.20
C GLU A 212 13.86 -13.76 -34.20
N THR A 213 14.43 -14.86 -34.68
CA THR A 213 15.15 -15.84 -33.85
C THR A 213 16.39 -15.21 -33.20
N THR A 214 17.12 -14.37 -33.93
CA THR A 214 18.29 -13.67 -33.41
C THR A 214 17.92 -12.66 -32.31
N MET A 215 16.84 -11.92 -32.51
CA MET A 215 16.33 -10.97 -31.52
C MET A 215 15.79 -11.67 -30.26
N ALA A 216 15.08 -12.77 -30.43
CA ALA A 216 14.60 -13.59 -29.32
C ALA A 216 15.77 -14.16 -28.48
N ASN A 217 16.82 -14.66 -29.13
CA ASN A 217 18.03 -15.14 -28.46
C ASN A 217 18.78 -14.03 -27.71
N SER A 218 18.82 -12.82 -28.27
CA SER A 218 19.40 -11.64 -27.61
C SER A 218 18.60 -11.26 -26.36
N MET A 219 17.28 -11.21 -26.46
CA MET A 219 16.40 -10.92 -25.32
C MET A 219 16.51 -11.97 -24.22
N ALA A 220 16.59 -13.25 -24.58
CA ALA A 220 16.78 -14.33 -23.61
C ALA A 220 18.08 -14.16 -22.80
N LYS A 221 19.20 -13.83 -23.46
CA LYS A 221 20.47 -13.54 -22.79
C LYS A 221 20.39 -12.32 -21.88
N CYS A 222 19.72 -11.25 -22.31
CA CYS A 222 19.50 -10.07 -21.46
C CYS A 222 18.68 -10.41 -20.21
N MET A 223 17.63 -11.23 -20.34
CA MET A 223 16.81 -11.66 -19.20
C MET A 223 17.59 -12.55 -18.24
N GLU A 224 18.43 -13.44 -18.74
CA GLU A 224 19.30 -14.30 -17.92
C GLU A 224 20.33 -13.48 -17.13
N HIS A 225 20.95 -12.48 -17.76
CA HIS A 225 21.86 -11.57 -17.08
C HIS A 225 21.17 -10.72 -16.00
N LEU A 226 19.96 -10.21 -16.28
CA LEU A 226 19.17 -9.50 -15.28
C LEU A 226 18.79 -10.39 -14.09
N LYS A 227 18.50 -11.67 -14.36
CA LYS A 227 18.20 -12.64 -13.31
C LYS A 227 19.42 -12.93 -12.44
N MET A 228 20.61 -13.11 -13.04
CA MET A 228 21.85 -13.23 -12.27
C MET A 228 22.10 -12.02 -11.36
N LEU A 229 21.94 -10.80 -11.87
CA LEU A 229 22.10 -9.58 -11.05
C LEU A 229 21.06 -9.47 -9.92
N GLN A 230 19.86 -10.02 -10.10
CA GLN A 230 18.85 -10.08 -9.03
C GLN A 230 19.17 -11.14 -7.98
N ASP A 231 19.73 -12.27 -8.42
CA ASP A 231 20.14 -13.36 -7.53
C ASP A 231 21.41 -12.99 -6.74
N GLU A 232 22.38 -12.29 -7.35
CA GLU A 232 23.53 -11.69 -6.63
C GLU A 232 23.08 -10.67 -5.58
N ARG A 233 22.04 -9.87 -5.86
CA ARG A 233 21.46 -8.95 -4.85
C ARG A 233 20.72 -9.70 -3.73
N LYS A 234 20.23 -10.91 -3.98
CA LYS A 234 19.60 -11.76 -2.95
C LYS A 234 20.64 -12.49 -2.11
N GLU A 235 21.72 -12.96 -2.72
CA GLU A 235 22.82 -13.67 -2.04
C GLU A 235 23.75 -12.71 -1.29
N GLY A 236 23.84 -11.45 -1.72
CA GLY A 236 24.44 -10.33 -0.97
C GLY A 236 23.65 -9.90 0.26
N GLY A 237 22.72 -10.72 0.75
CA GLY A 237 22.15 -10.59 2.08
C GLY A 237 23.23 -10.89 3.11
N GLU A 238 24.11 -9.91 3.35
CA GLU A 238 25.04 -9.91 4.48
C GLU A 238 24.30 -10.49 5.68
N GLN A 239 24.79 -11.61 6.20
CA GLN A 239 24.28 -12.17 7.43
C GLN A 239 24.51 -11.13 8.52
N LYS A 240 23.53 -10.25 8.68
CA LYS A 240 23.50 -9.26 9.74
C LYS A 240 23.65 -10.03 11.04
N ASP A 241 24.75 -9.73 11.71
CA ASP A 241 25.08 -10.37 12.97
C ASP A 241 24.10 -9.93 14.05
N THR A 242 24.17 -10.59 15.20
CA THR A 242 23.32 -10.25 16.35
C THR A 242 23.56 -8.82 16.82
N ILE A 243 24.78 -8.31 16.68
CA ILE A 243 25.18 -6.94 17.05
C ILE A 243 24.46 -5.91 16.17
N TYR A 244 24.43 -6.12 14.86
CA TYR A 244 23.71 -5.25 13.92
C TYR A 244 22.23 -5.13 14.28
N HIS A 245 21.58 -6.26 14.57
CA HIS A 245 20.17 -6.27 14.95
C HIS A 245 19.93 -5.54 16.28
N PHE A 246 20.82 -5.72 17.25
CA PHE A 246 20.77 -4.98 18.51
C PHE A 246 20.93 -3.47 18.29
N CYS A 247 21.95 -3.04 17.55
CA CYS A 247 22.18 -1.63 17.23
C CYS A 247 20.99 -1.00 16.50
N MET A 248 20.38 -1.72 15.56
CA MET A 248 19.19 -1.27 14.86
C MET A 248 17.98 -1.12 15.78
N TYR A 249 17.80 -2.02 16.75
CA TYR A 249 16.75 -1.92 17.76
C TYR A 249 16.96 -0.70 18.67
N VAL A 250 18.16 -0.54 19.22
CA VAL A 250 18.53 0.62 20.06
C VAL A 250 18.32 1.93 19.30
N ALA A 251 18.73 2.00 18.03
CA ALA A 251 18.49 3.17 17.19
C ALA A 251 17.00 3.47 17.00
N SER A 252 16.15 2.44 16.90
CA SER A 252 14.69 2.61 16.83
C SER A 252 14.15 3.22 18.12
N CYS A 253 14.54 2.71 19.28
CA CYS A 253 14.11 3.22 20.57
C CYS A 253 14.53 4.69 20.77
N ILE A 254 15.77 5.05 20.41
CA ILE A 254 16.25 6.43 20.52
C ILE A 254 15.39 7.38 19.67
N ARG A 255 15.02 6.99 18.44
CA ARG A 255 14.20 7.85 17.56
C ARG A 255 12.82 8.18 18.11
N GLU A 256 12.29 7.37 19.02
CA GLU A 256 10.99 7.60 19.66
C GLU A 256 11.06 8.62 20.82
N LEU A 257 12.26 8.93 21.31
CA LEU A 257 12.48 9.91 22.39
C LEU A 257 12.46 11.36 21.88
N ASN A 258 12.30 12.32 22.80
CA ASN A 258 12.41 13.75 22.48
C ASN A 258 13.85 14.13 22.12
N ARG A 259 14.05 15.24 21.38
CA ARG A 259 15.39 15.64 20.88
C ARG A 259 16.44 15.80 21.98
N LYS A 260 16.05 16.27 23.17
CA LYS A 260 16.94 16.39 24.33
C LYS A 260 17.36 15.00 24.83
N ASP A 261 16.39 14.15 25.10
CA ASP A 261 16.60 12.79 25.63
C ASP A 261 17.34 11.89 24.62
N GLN A 262 17.16 12.12 23.32
CA GLN A 262 17.95 11.48 22.26
C GLN A 262 19.45 11.75 22.40
N LEU A 263 19.81 13.03 22.59
CA LEU A 263 21.22 13.44 22.73
C LEU A 263 21.83 12.86 24.01
N GLU A 264 21.09 12.89 25.11
CA GLU A 264 21.51 12.32 26.39
C GLU A 264 21.72 10.81 26.28
N ALA A 265 20.76 10.06 25.73
CA ALA A 265 20.88 8.62 25.52
C ALA A 265 22.08 8.25 24.60
N MET A 266 22.30 9.03 23.54
CA MET A 266 23.47 8.83 22.66
C MET A 266 24.79 9.05 23.42
N GLN A 267 24.89 10.11 24.23
CA GLN A 267 26.09 10.40 25.04
C GLN A 267 26.38 9.28 26.04
N GLU A 268 25.35 8.76 26.71
CA GLU A 268 25.50 7.65 27.66
C GLU A 268 26.01 6.38 26.97
N ILE A 269 25.45 6.02 25.81
CA ILE A 269 25.90 4.86 25.02
C ILE A 269 27.38 5.02 24.63
N TYR A 270 27.77 6.21 24.16
CA TYR A 270 29.18 6.49 23.83
C TYR A 270 30.09 6.37 25.05
N ALA A 271 29.67 6.89 26.21
CA ALA A 271 30.45 6.80 27.43
C ALA A 271 30.69 5.34 27.87
N VAL A 272 29.68 4.48 27.74
CA VAL A 272 29.80 3.05 28.03
C VAL A 272 30.78 2.38 27.06
N ILE A 273 30.64 2.59 25.76
CA ILE A 273 31.55 2.01 24.75
C ILE A 273 33.00 2.41 25.03
N HIS A 274 33.24 3.70 25.27
CA HIS A 274 34.57 4.22 25.56
C HIS A 274 35.18 3.61 26.84
N LYS A 275 34.37 3.41 27.89
CA LYS A 275 34.80 2.74 29.12
C LYS A 275 35.33 1.33 28.87
N TYR A 276 34.66 0.55 28.02
CA TYR A 276 35.12 -0.81 27.67
C TYR A 276 36.37 -0.78 26.80
N GLN A 277 36.46 0.13 25.82
CA GLN A 277 37.65 0.29 24.99
C GLN A 277 38.89 0.63 25.84
N LYS A 278 38.74 1.54 26.82
CA LYS A 278 39.82 1.88 27.75
C LYS A 278 40.30 0.66 28.56
N ARG A 279 39.38 -0.16 29.07
CA ARG A 279 39.72 -1.38 29.82
C ARG A 279 40.46 -2.41 28.96
N GLN A 280 40.13 -2.52 27.67
CA GLN A 280 40.86 -3.41 26.75
C GLN A 280 42.32 -2.96 26.60
N LEU A 281 42.56 -1.65 26.48
CA LEU A 281 43.91 -1.09 26.39
C LEU A 281 44.73 -1.28 27.67
N GLU A 282 44.12 -1.20 28.85
CA GLU A 282 44.79 -1.41 30.13
C GLU A 282 45.17 -2.88 30.39
N ASN A 283 44.50 -3.82 29.71
CA ASN A 283 44.73 -5.25 29.86
C ASN A 283 45.68 -5.84 28.79
N THR A 284 46.18 -5.02 27.87
CA THR A 284 47.11 -5.42 26.79
C THR A 284 48.52 -4.95 27.12
#